data_AF-A0A7C4IGD5-F1
#
_entry.id   AF-A0A7C4IGD5-F1
#
_cell.length_a   1.000
_cell.length_b   1.000
_cell.length_c   1.000
_cell.angle_alpha   90.00
_cell.angle_beta   90.00
_cell.angle_gamma   90.00
#
_symmetry.space_group_name_H-M   'P 1'
#
loop_
_entity.id
_entity.type
_entity.pdbx_description
1 polymer ?
#
loop_
_entity_poly.entity_id
_entity_poly.type
_entity_poly.pdbx_seq_one_letter_code
_entity_poly.pdbx_strand_id
1 'polypeptide(L)'
;MKKIFFTGLCSLLSVLIYAQDTTVAEDFIFDNEEIQKDIDSATSGIISSDTLIKGDSGNVENGKPDMEKTVMDAINRSTSSTDLNKKFKGHYIGFAIGVNDFLTPEYSNHLPAGQSFMQLHNTSLSVQINFFQHSIGLIKDHLGLVTGAGLEYNNFYFRNDNSIMLSIDNQLLERRLAESFKVTKSKLTVSYISIPLFVEFQPGKVKRSNRMYFSAGIIGGYLINSHTKLMYENNNVKQKGKEYSDYNINSYRYGFVGRIGYGLLNVTGTYYNNSFFTGQDDPELYLFSVCLGVQL
;
A
#
# COMPACT_ATOMS: atom_id res chain seq x y z
N MET A 1 24.18 -4.69 -0.20
CA MET A 1 23.49 -3.53 0.41
C MET A 1 21.97 -3.71 0.55
N LYS A 2 21.24 -4.34 -0.40
CA LYS A 2 19.76 -4.52 -0.31
C LYS A 2 19.25 -5.34 0.89
N LYS A 3 19.96 -6.40 1.32
CA LYS A 3 19.54 -7.24 2.47
C LYS A 3 19.55 -6.51 3.82
N ILE A 4 20.40 -5.50 4.00
CA ILE A 4 20.55 -4.76 5.27
C ILE A 4 19.42 -3.72 5.43
N PHE A 5 18.92 -3.18 4.32
CA PHE A 5 17.79 -2.25 4.34
C PHE A 5 16.46 -2.95 4.67
N PHE A 6 16.27 -4.18 4.18
CA PHE A 6 15.05 -4.95 4.45
C PHE A 6 14.97 -5.43 5.91
N THR A 7 16.08 -5.84 6.50
CA THR A 7 16.14 -6.23 7.92
C THR A 7 15.94 -5.04 8.87
N GLY A 8 16.45 -3.86 8.51
CA GLY A 8 16.20 -2.61 9.26
C GLY A 8 14.77 -2.08 9.12
N LEU A 9 14.10 -2.36 7.99
CA LEU A 9 12.70 -2.01 7.76
C LEU A 9 11.77 -2.91 8.59
N CYS A 10 12.04 -4.22 8.66
CA CYS A 10 11.31 -5.15 9.52
C CYS A 10 11.44 -4.81 11.01
N SER A 11 12.58 -4.26 11.46
CA SER A 11 12.77 -3.88 12.86
C SER A 11 12.07 -2.56 13.23
N LEU A 12 11.95 -1.61 12.30
CA LEU A 12 11.13 -0.41 12.50
C LEU A 12 9.63 -0.75 12.47
N LEU A 13 9.22 -1.68 11.60
CA LEU A 13 7.86 -2.20 11.57
C LEU A 13 7.50 -2.91 12.86
N SER A 14 8.38 -3.77 13.39
CA SER A 14 8.12 -4.46 14.65
C SER A 14 7.98 -3.47 15.81
N VAL A 15 8.76 -2.38 15.84
CA VAL A 15 8.62 -1.33 16.87
C VAL A 15 7.30 -0.55 16.77
N LEU A 16 6.83 -0.22 15.56
CA LEU A 16 5.51 0.43 15.37
C LEU A 16 4.35 -0.52 15.70
N ILE A 17 4.51 -1.82 15.44
CA ILE A 17 3.49 -2.85 15.67
C ILE A 17 3.43 -3.28 17.15
N TYR A 18 4.56 -3.28 17.88
CA TYR A 18 4.60 -3.55 19.32
C TYR A 18 3.77 -2.55 20.15
N ALA A 19 3.47 -1.37 19.61
CA ALA A 19 2.60 -0.39 20.24
C ALA A 19 1.09 -0.71 20.10
N GLN A 20 0.69 -1.66 19.24
CA GLN A 20 -0.71 -1.88 18.84
C GLN A 20 -1.35 -3.21 19.33
N ASP A 21 -0.68 -3.99 20.19
CA ASP A 21 -1.08 -5.29 20.79
C ASP A 21 -0.28 -6.51 20.25
N THR A 22 0.04 -7.46 21.13
CA THR A 22 0.94 -8.61 20.85
C THR A 22 0.36 -9.58 19.82
N THR A 23 -0.97 -9.64 19.71
CA THR A 23 -1.69 -10.46 18.73
C THR A 23 -1.54 -9.95 17.29
N VAL A 24 -1.25 -8.66 17.10
CA VAL A 24 -1.03 -8.02 15.79
C VAL A 24 0.39 -8.29 15.29
N ALA A 25 1.37 -8.36 16.20
CA ALA A 25 2.77 -8.67 15.89
C ALA A 25 2.96 -10.08 15.33
N GLU A 26 2.32 -11.10 15.91
CA GLU A 26 2.40 -12.49 15.42
C GLU A 26 1.74 -12.68 14.04
N ASP A 27 0.65 -11.96 13.75
CA ASP A 27 -0.02 -12.00 12.45
C ASP A 27 0.83 -11.36 11.35
N PHE A 28 1.50 -10.24 11.64
CA PHE A 28 2.37 -9.59 10.67
C PHE A 28 3.55 -10.48 10.30
N ILE A 29 4.14 -11.19 11.26
CA ILE A 29 5.24 -12.14 11.01
C ILE A 29 4.77 -13.29 10.09
N PHE A 30 3.53 -13.76 10.26
CA PHE A 30 2.97 -14.85 9.44
C PHE A 30 2.53 -14.39 8.04
N ASP A 31 1.97 -13.18 7.91
CA ASP A 31 1.62 -12.59 6.62
C ASP A 31 2.91 -12.19 5.84
N ASN A 32 4.05 -11.99 6.51
CA ASN A 32 5.33 -11.64 5.88
C ASN A 32 5.83 -12.68 4.87
N GLU A 33 5.63 -13.98 5.08
CA GLU A 33 6.04 -15.01 4.09
C GLU A 33 5.20 -14.94 2.81
N GLU A 34 3.91 -14.68 2.92
CA GLU A 34 2.98 -14.58 1.78
C GLU A 34 3.17 -13.23 1.05
N ILE A 35 3.32 -12.15 1.81
CA ILE A 35 3.68 -10.81 1.31
C ILE A 35 5.02 -10.85 0.57
N GLN A 36 6.03 -11.55 1.11
CA GLN A 36 7.33 -11.69 0.46
C GLN A 36 7.21 -12.46 -0.85
N LYS A 37 6.40 -13.52 -0.89
CA LYS A 37 6.17 -14.31 -2.10
C LYS A 37 5.45 -13.49 -3.19
N ASP A 38 4.47 -12.69 -2.82
CA ASP A 38 3.74 -11.81 -3.76
C ASP A 38 4.62 -10.66 -4.25
N ILE A 39 5.47 -10.10 -3.39
CA ILE A 39 6.50 -9.12 -3.77
C ILE A 39 7.50 -9.74 -4.74
N ASP A 40 8.03 -10.93 -4.43
CA ASP A 40 9.04 -11.59 -5.26
C ASP A 40 8.45 -11.96 -6.64
N SER A 41 7.19 -12.38 -6.68
CA SER A 41 6.45 -12.62 -7.93
C SER A 41 6.28 -11.33 -8.75
N ALA A 42 5.77 -10.26 -8.14
CA ALA A 42 5.57 -8.96 -8.81
C ALA A 42 6.89 -8.32 -9.28
N THR A 43 7.98 -8.52 -8.54
CA THR A 43 9.29 -7.92 -8.84
C THR A 43 10.05 -8.71 -9.91
N SER A 44 9.86 -10.03 -9.99
CA SER A 44 10.52 -10.89 -11.00
C SER A 44 10.17 -10.53 -12.44
N GLY A 45 8.92 -10.12 -12.71
CA GLY A 45 8.47 -9.71 -14.06
C GLY A 45 9.02 -8.36 -14.52
N ILE A 46 9.39 -7.47 -13.59
CA ILE A 46 9.90 -6.13 -13.90
C ILE A 46 11.36 -6.20 -14.38
N ILE A 47 12.15 -7.16 -13.88
CA ILE A 47 13.59 -7.31 -14.17
C ILE A 47 13.85 -7.71 -15.64
N SER A 48 12.94 -8.49 -16.25
CA SER A 48 13.07 -8.90 -17.65
C SER A 48 12.95 -7.73 -18.64
N SER A 49 12.30 -6.64 -18.23
CA SER A 49 12.02 -5.48 -19.11
C SER A 49 13.19 -4.48 -19.15
N ASP A 50 13.89 -4.28 -18.04
CA ASP A 50 15.01 -3.33 -17.93
C ASP A 50 16.32 -3.87 -18.53
N THR A 51 16.44 -5.19 -18.73
CA THR A 51 17.66 -5.80 -19.27
C THR A 51 17.77 -5.67 -20.80
N LEU A 52 16.68 -5.32 -21.50
CA LEU A 52 16.65 -5.16 -22.95
C LEU A 52 17.09 -3.77 -23.45
N ILE A 53 17.30 -2.78 -22.56
CA ILE A 53 17.57 -1.38 -22.96
C ILE A 53 19.08 -1.01 -23.00
N LYS A 54 19.99 -1.89 -22.57
CA LYS A 54 21.45 -1.63 -22.68
C LYS A 54 22.08 -2.38 -23.86
N GLY A 55 21.80 -1.87 -25.05
CA GLY A 55 22.54 -2.17 -26.27
C GLY A 55 23.75 -1.24 -26.44
N ASP A 56 24.88 -1.88 -26.70
CA ASP A 56 26.01 -1.46 -27.55
C ASP A 56 27.02 -0.42 -27.01
N SER A 57 28.30 -0.82 -27.01
CA SER A 57 29.46 0.01 -26.68
C SER A 57 30.52 -0.18 -27.76
N GLY A 58 30.60 0.76 -28.70
CA GLY A 58 31.63 0.83 -29.73
C GLY A 58 32.92 1.50 -29.24
N ASN A 59 34.06 0.96 -29.71
CA ASN A 59 35.43 1.46 -29.55
C ASN A 59 35.70 2.76 -30.33
N VAL A 60 36.54 3.68 -29.80
CA VAL A 60 37.44 4.55 -30.61
C VAL A 60 38.70 4.93 -29.81
N GLU A 61 39.87 4.81 -30.45
CA GLU A 61 41.21 5.22 -29.99
C GLU A 61 41.55 6.71 -30.27
N ASN A 62 42.34 7.27 -29.35
CA ASN A 62 43.46 8.25 -29.44
C ASN A 62 43.45 9.47 -30.39
N GLY A 63 43.58 10.66 -29.76
CA GLY A 63 44.21 11.86 -30.34
C GLY A 63 44.22 13.04 -29.35
N LYS A 64 45.40 13.50 -28.91
CA LYS A 64 45.58 14.72 -28.09
C LYS A 64 45.94 15.91 -28.99
N PRO A 65 45.25 17.05 -28.84
CA PRO A 65 45.95 18.27 -28.45
C PRO A 65 45.22 19.07 -27.34
N ASP A 66 46.01 19.80 -26.55
CA ASP A 66 45.65 20.83 -25.56
C ASP A 66 44.52 20.48 -24.58
N MET A 67 44.83 19.45 -23.81
CA MET A 67 43.98 18.89 -22.76
C MET A 67 43.64 19.92 -21.69
N GLU A 68 44.51 20.89 -21.38
CA GLU A 68 44.28 21.81 -20.26
C GLU A 68 43.22 22.88 -20.55
N LYS A 69 43.21 23.45 -21.77
CA LYS A 69 42.21 24.44 -22.18
C LYS A 69 40.85 23.78 -22.45
N THR A 70 40.86 22.59 -23.04
CA THR A 70 39.66 21.77 -23.27
C THR A 70 39.07 21.27 -21.95
N VAL A 71 39.91 20.88 -20.99
CA VAL A 71 39.48 20.46 -19.64
C VAL A 71 38.94 21.66 -18.87
N MET A 72 39.55 22.84 -18.94
CA MET A 72 39.01 24.03 -18.27
C MET A 72 37.70 24.51 -18.88
N ASP A 73 37.54 24.47 -20.21
CA ASP A 73 36.25 24.77 -20.85
C ASP A 73 35.19 23.67 -20.60
N ALA A 74 35.60 22.40 -20.49
CA ALA A 74 34.73 21.30 -20.12
C ALA A 74 34.33 21.36 -18.63
N ILE A 75 35.25 21.74 -17.74
CA ILE A 75 34.98 21.98 -16.32
C ILE A 75 34.06 23.18 -16.19
N ASN A 76 34.33 24.30 -16.87
CA ASN A 76 33.48 25.49 -16.86
C ASN A 76 32.09 25.23 -17.45
N ARG A 77 31.98 24.44 -18.53
CA ARG A 77 30.68 23.97 -19.03
C ARG A 77 30.00 23.02 -18.04
N SER A 78 30.75 22.21 -17.29
CA SER A 78 30.21 21.30 -16.26
C SER A 78 29.78 22.03 -14.98
N THR A 79 30.44 23.12 -14.60
CA THR A 79 30.04 23.97 -13.47
C THR A 79 28.90 24.93 -13.86
N SER A 80 28.87 25.46 -15.09
CA SER A 80 27.77 26.33 -15.58
C SER A 80 26.53 25.59 -16.09
N SER A 81 26.56 24.25 -16.19
CA SER A 81 25.38 23.42 -16.53
C SER A 81 24.72 22.79 -15.29
N THR A 82 25.00 23.26 -14.08
CA THR A 82 24.30 22.75 -12.88
C THR A 82 22.88 23.32 -12.70
N ASP A 83 22.42 24.22 -13.58
CA ASP A 83 21.02 24.60 -13.77
C ASP A 83 20.32 23.83 -14.91
N LEU A 84 20.79 22.60 -15.20
CA LEU A 84 20.05 21.65 -16.05
C LEU A 84 18.72 21.28 -15.38
N ASN A 85 17.64 21.90 -15.86
CA ASN A 85 16.23 21.52 -15.68
C ASN A 85 16.02 20.30 -14.78
N LYS A 86 15.93 20.50 -13.47
CA LYS A 86 15.55 19.43 -12.54
C LYS A 86 14.20 18.90 -13.00
N LYS A 87 14.18 17.70 -13.55
CA LYS A 87 12.94 17.02 -13.93
C LYS A 87 12.18 16.72 -12.64
N PHE A 88 10.90 17.06 -12.64
CA PHE A 88 10.00 16.68 -11.56
C PHE A 88 10.09 15.17 -11.32
N LYS A 89 10.18 14.78 -10.06
CA LYS A 89 10.05 13.38 -9.64
C LYS A 89 9.14 13.39 -8.43
N GLY A 90 8.04 12.66 -8.51
CA GLY A 90 7.04 12.59 -7.45
C GLY A 90 7.47 11.75 -6.27
N HIS A 91 6.55 11.53 -5.34
CA HIS A 91 6.78 10.66 -4.19
C HIS A 91 5.67 9.62 -4.01
N TYR A 92 5.93 8.39 -4.47
CA TYR A 92 5.00 7.28 -4.38
C TYR A 92 5.66 5.98 -3.89
N ILE A 93 6.84 5.62 -4.42
CA ILE A 93 7.55 4.40 -3.99
C ILE A 93 7.84 4.45 -2.49
N GLY A 94 7.52 3.37 -1.80
CA GLY A 94 7.68 3.27 -0.36
C GLY A 94 6.74 2.29 0.31
N PHE A 95 6.66 2.41 1.62
CA PHE A 95 5.83 1.59 2.49
C PHE A 95 4.92 2.49 3.32
N ALA A 96 3.69 2.05 3.60
CA ALA A 96 2.82 2.72 4.56
C ALA A 96 2.02 1.72 5.39
N ILE A 97 1.74 2.08 6.63
CA ILE A 97 0.91 1.32 7.57
C ILE A 97 -0.10 2.25 8.22
N GLY A 98 -1.30 1.77 8.45
CA GLY A 98 -2.38 2.60 8.95
C GLY A 98 -3.58 1.83 9.42
N VAL A 99 -4.65 2.56 9.67
CA VAL A 99 -5.95 2.01 10.03
C VAL A 99 -6.90 2.08 8.84
N ASN A 100 -7.81 1.12 8.77
CA ASN A 100 -8.93 1.14 7.82
C ASN A 100 -10.24 0.89 8.56
N ASP A 101 -11.32 1.43 8.00
CA ASP A 101 -12.67 1.22 8.52
C ASP A 101 -13.70 1.42 7.39
N PHE A 102 -14.97 1.15 7.69
CA PHE A 102 -16.08 1.30 6.76
C PHE A 102 -16.94 2.51 7.09
N LEU A 103 -17.51 3.10 6.03
CA LEU A 103 -18.56 4.12 6.11
C LEU A 103 -19.84 3.58 5.47
N THR A 104 -20.98 3.91 6.05
CA THR A 104 -22.30 3.69 5.44
C THR A 104 -22.59 4.78 4.38
N PRO A 105 -23.63 4.62 3.55
CA PRO A 105 -24.05 5.67 2.60
C PRO A 105 -24.34 7.03 3.26
N GLU A 106 -24.69 7.04 4.54
CA GLU A 106 -24.93 8.24 5.35
C GLU A 106 -23.63 8.85 5.93
N TYR A 107 -22.46 8.37 5.52
CA TYR A 107 -21.15 8.74 6.05
C TYR A 107 -21.01 8.51 7.56
N SER A 108 -21.72 7.52 8.09
CA SER A 108 -21.59 7.08 9.47
C SER A 108 -20.66 5.89 9.58
N ASN A 109 -19.95 5.79 10.69
CA ASN A 109 -19.23 4.58 11.11
C ASN A 109 -20.12 3.65 11.96
N HIS A 110 -21.40 3.98 12.12
CA HIS A 110 -22.37 3.14 12.81
C HIS A 110 -23.21 2.34 11.82
N LEU A 111 -23.05 1.02 11.86
CA LEU A 111 -23.79 0.10 11.01
C LEU A 111 -25.26 -0.04 11.46
N PRO A 112 -26.23 -0.18 10.53
CA PRO A 112 -27.63 -0.43 10.84
C PRO A 112 -27.85 -1.71 11.67
N ALA A 113 -28.95 -1.74 12.45
CA ALA A 113 -29.34 -2.92 13.21
C ALA A 113 -29.62 -4.10 12.25
N GLY A 114 -28.82 -5.17 12.36
CA GLY A 114 -28.82 -6.32 11.44
C GLY A 114 -27.50 -6.52 10.68
N GLN A 115 -26.66 -5.48 10.58
CA GLN A 115 -25.35 -5.53 9.93
C GLN A 115 -24.19 -5.31 10.92
N SER A 116 -24.49 -5.26 12.22
CA SER A 116 -23.49 -5.06 13.30
C SER A 116 -22.39 -6.11 13.32
N PHE A 117 -22.59 -7.25 12.67
CA PHE A 117 -21.57 -8.29 12.49
C PHE A 117 -20.35 -7.81 11.68
N MET A 118 -20.52 -6.80 10.81
CA MET A 118 -19.41 -6.17 10.07
C MET A 118 -18.69 -5.09 10.87
N GLN A 119 -19.09 -4.83 12.13
CA GLN A 119 -18.46 -3.79 12.93
C GLN A 119 -17.01 -4.15 13.24
N LEU A 120 -16.11 -3.25 12.87
CA LEU A 120 -14.69 -3.47 12.98
C LEU A 120 -14.16 -3.04 14.36
N HIS A 121 -13.09 -3.72 14.77
CA HIS A 121 -12.24 -3.23 15.83
C HIS A 121 -11.40 -2.05 15.30
N ASN A 122 -11.09 -1.09 16.17
CA ASN A 122 -10.26 0.07 15.84
C ASN A 122 -8.81 -0.32 15.46
N THR A 123 -8.47 -1.62 15.54
CA THR A 123 -7.17 -2.20 15.20
C THR A 123 -7.13 -2.76 13.77
N SER A 124 -8.17 -2.52 12.96
CA SER A 124 -8.16 -2.92 11.55
C SER A 124 -7.04 -2.19 10.80
N LEU A 125 -6.17 -2.96 10.16
CA LEU A 125 -4.86 -2.52 9.69
C LEU A 125 -4.84 -2.43 8.17
N SER A 126 -4.26 -1.37 7.63
CA SER A 126 -3.96 -1.22 6.21
C SER A 126 -2.47 -1.14 6.01
N VAL A 127 -1.93 -1.99 5.13
CA VAL A 127 -0.51 -2.02 4.76
C VAL A 127 -0.38 -1.77 3.27
N GLN A 128 0.43 -0.80 2.88
CA GLN A 128 0.66 -0.39 1.49
C GLN A 128 2.13 -0.56 1.12
N ILE A 129 2.38 -1.19 -0.02
CA ILE A 129 3.72 -1.41 -0.58
C ILE A 129 3.72 -0.89 -2.01
N ASN A 130 4.29 0.30 -2.20
CA ASN A 130 4.34 0.96 -3.50
C ASN A 130 5.71 0.71 -4.14
N PHE A 131 5.74 -0.04 -5.24
CA PHE A 131 6.97 -0.57 -5.83
C PHE A 131 7.31 0.05 -7.18
N PHE A 132 6.35 0.67 -7.87
CA PHE A 132 6.56 1.31 -9.17
C PHE A 132 6.03 2.74 -9.18
N GLN A 133 6.77 3.66 -9.84
CA GLN A 133 6.37 5.05 -10.00
C GLN A 133 6.82 5.59 -11.35
N HIS A 134 5.93 6.34 -11.99
CA HIS A 134 6.22 7.20 -13.12
C HIS A 134 5.86 8.65 -12.76
N SER A 135 6.65 9.61 -13.24
CA SER A 135 6.45 11.03 -12.90
C SER A 135 6.63 11.90 -14.13
N ILE A 136 5.68 12.81 -14.35
CA ILE A 136 5.64 13.73 -15.47
C ILE A 136 5.63 15.15 -14.89
N GLY A 137 6.67 15.93 -15.16
CA GLY A 137 6.72 17.33 -14.73
C GLY A 137 5.82 18.21 -15.58
N LEU A 138 4.96 18.98 -14.92
CA LEU A 138 4.11 19.98 -15.57
C LEU A 138 4.75 21.38 -15.45
N ILE A 139 5.25 21.73 -14.26
CA ILE A 139 5.90 23.01 -13.99
C ILE A 139 7.20 22.75 -13.25
N LYS A 140 8.31 22.80 -14.00
CA LYS A 140 9.68 22.60 -13.49
C LYS A 140 9.74 21.35 -12.59
N ASP A 141 10.21 21.51 -11.36
CA ASP A 141 10.27 20.49 -10.31
C ASP A 141 9.25 20.72 -9.18
N HIS A 142 8.30 21.64 -9.36
CA HIS A 142 7.32 22.03 -8.34
C HIS A 142 5.95 21.39 -8.52
N LEU A 143 5.54 21.13 -9.77
CA LEU A 143 4.25 20.55 -10.05
C LEU A 143 4.40 19.44 -11.09
N GLY A 144 3.77 18.31 -10.82
CA GLY A 144 3.74 17.21 -11.78
C GLY A 144 2.64 16.20 -11.52
N LEU A 145 2.48 15.31 -12.48
CA LEU A 145 1.64 14.13 -12.38
C LEU A 145 2.48 12.95 -11.93
N VAL A 146 1.91 12.13 -11.07
CA VAL A 146 2.51 10.91 -10.56
C VAL A 146 1.52 9.78 -10.73
N THR A 147 2.01 8.67 -11.28
CA THR A 147 1.29 7.40 -11.35
C THR A 147 2.23 6.28 -10.93
N GLY A 148 1.72 5.07 -10.73
CA GLY A 148 2.54 3.96 -10.27
C GLY A 148 1.76 2.67 -10.10
N ALA A 149 2.38 1.72 -9.41
CA ALA A 149 1.71 0.52 -8.93
C ALA A 149 2.15 0.18 -7.49
N GLY A 150 1.22 -0.39 -6.73
CA GLY A 150 1.44 -0.84 -5.37
C GLY A 150 0.54 -2.00 -4.99
N LEU A 151 0.83 -2.61 -3.85
CA LEU A 151 0.00 -3.63 -3.20
C LEU A 151 -0.61 -3.03 -1.93
N GLU A 152 -1.87 -3.31 -1.67
CA GLU A 152 -2.56 -2.92 -0.45
C GLU A 152 -3.17 -4.16 0.21
N TYR A 153 -2.79 -4.39 1.47
CA TYR A 153 -3.32 -5.44 2.32
C TYR A 153 -4.20 -4.81 3.38
N ASN A 154 -5.48 -5.16 3.39
CA ASN A 154 -6.47 -4.69 4.35
C ASN A 154 -6.88 -5.83 5.27
N ASN A 155 -6.66 -5.61 6.56
CA ASN A 155 -6.86 -6.55 7.63
C ASN A 155 -8.00 -6.07 8.50
N PHE A 156 -9.19 -6.65 8.31
CA PHE A 156 -10.41 -6.30 9.02
C PHE A 156 -10.58 -7.23 10.22
N TYR A 157 -10.47 -6.71 11.44
CA TYR A 157 -10.69 -7.46 12.67
C TYR A 157 -12.13 -7.24 13.14
N PHE A 158 -12.92 -8.32 13.24
CA PHE A 158 -14.33 -8.22 13.63
C PHE A 158 -14.47 -8.08 15.16
N ARG A 159 -15.38 -7.20 15.61
CA ARG A 159 -15.56 -6.87 17.03
C ARG A 159 -16.38 -7.91 17.82
N ASN A 160 -17.31 -8.61 17.18
CA ASN A 160 -18.33 -9.42 17.87
C ASN A 160 -17.97 -10.91 17.94
N ASP A 161 -16.68 -11.25 18.00
CA ASP A 161 -16.21 -12.64 18.08
C ASP A 161 -16.80 -13.55 16.97
N ASN A 162 -17.11 -12.92 15.84
CA ASN A 162 -17.89 -13.48 14.76
C ASN A 162 -17.05 -13.52 13.49
N SER A 163 -17.37 -14.44 12.58
CA SER A 163 -16.75 -14.50 11.25
C SER A 163 -17.80 -14.30 10.17
N ILE A 164 -17.36 -14.27 8.92
CA ILE A 164 -18.25 -14.19 7.77
C ILE A 164 -18.22 -15.50 7.00
N MET A 165 -19.34 -15.88 6.41
CA MET A 165 -19.43 -16.96 5.44
C MET A 165 -20.43 -16.60 4.34
N LEU A 166 -20.32 -17.26 3.19
CA LEU A 166 -21.35 -17.19 2.17
C LEU A 166 -22.41 -18.27 2.43
N SER A 167 -23.68 -17.89 2.30
CA SER A 167 -24.81 -18.81 2.25
C SER A 167 -24.76 -19.67 0.97
N ILE A 168 -25.59 -20.71 0.91
CA ILE A 168 -25.85 -21.49 -0.32
C ILE A 168 -26.36 -20.57 -1.44
N ASP A 169 -27.14 -19.55 -1.09
CA ASP A 169 -27.66 -18.53 -2.02
C ASP A 169 -26.68 -17.36 -2.23
N ASN A 170 -25.41 -17.53 -1.85
CA ASN A 170 -24.34 -16.56 -2.06
C ASN A 170 -24.57 -15.20 -1.37
N GLN A 171 -25.33 -15.17 -0.28
CA GLN A 171 -25.48 -13.99 0.60
C GLN A 171 -24.41 -13.99 1.70
N LEU A 172 -23.88 -12.81 2.06
CA LEU A 172 -22.94 -12.69 3.17
C LEU A 172 -23.67 -12.85 4.51
N LEU A 173 -23.33 -13.91 5.24
CA LEU A 173 -23.91 -14.23 6.54
C LEU A 173 -22.87 -14.19 7.66
N GLU A 174 -23.36 -13.90 8.86
CA GLU A 174 -22.59 -14.06 10.08
C GLU A 174 -22.38 -15.55 10.38
N ARG A 175 -21.12 -15.97 10.47
CA ARG A 175 -20.72 -17.25 11.05
C ARG A 175 -20.54 -17.07 12.55
N ARG A 176 -21.51 -17.53 13.33
CA ARG A 176 -21.37 -17.72 14.78
C ARG A 176 -20.97 -19.14 15.09
N LEU A 177 -19.97 -19.30 15.96
CA LEU A 177 -19.67 -20.59 16.58
C LEU A 177 -20.64 -20.83 17.74
N ALA A 178 -20.89 -22.10 18.08
CA ALA A 178 -21.72 -22.45 19.23
C ALA A 178 -21.11 -21.86 20.52
N GLU A 179 -21.96 -21.54 21.51
CA GLU A 179 -21.54 -20.85 22.76
C GLU A 179 -20.45 -21.59 23.55
N SER A 180 -20.25 -22.89 23.31
CA SER A 180 -19.18 -23.69 23.92
C SER A 180 -17.77 -23.38 23.36
N PHE A 181 -17.66 -22.62 22.28
CA PHE A 181 -16.39 -22.25 21.65
C PHE A 181 -16.04 -20.80 21.96
N LYS A 182 -14.88 -20.56 22.56
CA LYS A 182 -14.38 -19.20 22.79
C LYS A 182 -13.63 -18.73 21.56
N VAL A 183 -14.18 -17.78 20.82
CA VAL A 183 -13.46 -17.15 19.71
C VAL A 183 -12.38 -16.25 20.28
N THR A 184 -11.16 -16.42 19.79
CA THR A 184 -10.01 -15.62 20.21
C THR A 184 -9.61 -14.63 19.12
N LYS A 185 -9.91 -14.95 17.85
CA LYS A 185 -9.55 -14.11 16.70
C LYS A 185 -10.46 -14.38 15.53
N SER A 186 -11.01 -13.32 14.94
CA SER A 186 -11.70 -13.37 13.66
C SER A 186 -11.27 -12.21 12.79
N LYS A 187 -10.77 -12.52 11.60
CA LYS A 187 -10.19 -11.54 10.68
C LYS A 187 -10.55 -11.86 9.23
N LEU A 188 -10.88 -10.83 8.45
CA LEU A 188 -10.88 -10.88 6.99
C LEU A 188 -9.65 -10.14 6.46
N THR A 189 -8.86 -10.80 5.63
CA THR A 189 -7.72 -10.20 4.93
C THR A 189 -8.07 -10.07 3.45
N VAL A 190 -7.84 -8.88 2.89
CA VAL A 190 -8.08 -8.60 1.47
C VAL A 190 -6.88 -7.89 0.86
N SER A 191 -6.40 -8.39 -0.26
CA SER A 191 -5.21 -7.88 -0.95
C SER A 191 -5.59 -7.34 -2.33
N TYR A 192 -5.16 -6.12 -2.64
CA TYR A 192 -5.39 -5.47 -3.93
C TYR A 192 -4.07 -5.02 -4.56
N ILE A 193 -3.98 -5.11 -5.89
CA ILE A 193 -3.03 -4.27 -6.64
C ILE A 193 -3.69 -2.91 -6.88
N SER A 194 -2.94 -1.83 -6.70
CA SER A 194 -3.44 -0.46 -6.83
C SER A 194 -2.62 0.34 -7.83
N ILE A 195 -3.29 1.17 -8.63
CA ILE A 195 -2.72 2.10 -9.58
C ILE A 195 -3.27 3.50 -9.26
N PRO A 196 -2.44 4.42 -8.74
CA PRO A 196 -2.87 5.79 -8.51
C PRO A 196 -2.58 6.70 -9.71
N LEU A 197 -3.31 7.80 -9.76
CA LEU A 197 -2.98 8.97 -10.56
C LEU A 197 -3.26 10.22 -9.72
N PHE A 198 -2.19 10.92 -9.33
CA PHE A 198 -2.32 12.15 -8.55
C PHE A 198 -1.45 13.27 -9.07
N VAL A 199 -1.96 14.50 -8.89
CA VAL A 199 -1.19 15.73 -9.04
C VAL A 199 -0.42 15.94 -7.75
N GLU A 200 0.85 16.27 -7.85
CA GLU A 200 1.69 16.54 -6.70
C GLU A 200 2.38 17.90 -6.83
N PHE A 201 2.24 18.69 -5.77
CA PHE A 201 2.83 20.00 -5.59
C PHE A 201 3.92 19.95 -4.53
N GLN A 202 5.10 20.47 -4.86
CA GLN A 202 6.28 20.48 -4.00
C GLN A 202 6.78 21.93 -3.82
N PRO A 203 6.39 22.62 -2.74
CA PRO A 203 6.81 24.01 -2.51
C PRO A 203 8.31 24.13 -2.18
N GLY A 204 8.89 25.25 -2.62
CA GLY A 204 10.23 25.69 -2.22
C GLY A 204 11.41 25.09 -3.00
N LYS A 205 12.54 25.80 -2.98
CA LYS A 205 13.80 25.38 -3.62
C LYS A 205 14.71 24.60 -2.64
N VAL A 206 14.12 23.73 -1.82
CA VAL A 206 14.87 22.93 -0.85
C VAL A 206 15.42 21.67 -1.52
N LYS A 207 16.52 21.13 -0.98
CA LYS A 207 17.01 19.79 -1.35
C LYS A 207 15.88 18.78 -1.24
N ARG A 208 15.84 17.83 -2.17
CA ARG A 208 14.78 16.83 -2.29
C ARG A 208 14.53 16.05 -1.00
N SER A 209 15.57 15.77 -0.20
CA SER A 209 15.46 15.04 1.07
C SER A 209 14.65 15.76 2.16
N ASN A 210 14.47 17.07 2.07
CA ASN A 210 13.81 17.89 3.08
C ASN A 210 12.67 18.71 2.48
N ARG A 211 12.08 18.23 1.39
CA ARG A 211 11.00 18.93 0.69
C ARG A 211 9.65 18.49 1.24
N MET A 212 8.77 19.45 1.47
CA MET A 212 7.35 19.17 1.68
C MET A 212 6.69 18.87 0.35
N TYR A 213 5.69 18.02 0.35
CA TYR A 213 4.84 17.84 -0.82
C TYR A 213 3.40 17.55 -0.42
N PHE A 214 2.50 17.87 -1.34
CA PHE A 214 1.07 17.67 -1.24
C PHE A 214 0.63 17.00 -2.52
N SER A 215 -0.07 15.88 -2.41
CA SER A 215 -0.56 15.13 -3.56
C SER A 215 -2.04 14.84 -3.40
N ALA A 216 -2.79 14.96 -4.49
CA ALA A 216 -4.21 14.61 -4.51
C ALA A 216 -4.59 14.03 -5.87
N GLY A 217 -5.48 13.05 -5.86
CA GLY A 217 -5.98 12.46 -7.10
C GLY A 217 -6.85 11.25 -6.86
N ILE A 218 -6.81 10.35 -7.83
CA ILE A 218 -7.63 9.14 -7.86
C ILE A 218 -6.74 7.89 -7.71
N ILE A 219 -7.35 6.82 -7.24
CA ILE A 219 -6.72 5.51 -7.14
C ILE A 219 -7.69 4.45 -7.61
N GLY A 220 -7.21 3.53 -8.45
CA GLY A 220 -7.92 2.33 -8.84
C GLY A 220 -7.22 1.10 -8.26
N GLY A 221 -7.95 0.02 -8.06
CA GLY A 221 -7.36 -1.24 -7.67
C GLY A 221 -8.15 -2.46 -8.11
N TYR A 222 -7.46 -3.59 -8.16
CA TYR A 222 -8.00 -4.89 -8.53
C TYR A 222 -7.66 -5.94 -7.46
N LEU A 223 -8.64 -6.75 -7.09
CA LEU A 223 -8.55 -7.77 -6.05
C LEU A 223 -7.60 -8.88 -6.49
N ILE A 224 -6.61 -9.17 -5.66
CA ILE A 224 -5.69 -10.30 -5.86
C ILE A 224 -6.18 -11.52 -5.07
N ASN A 225 -6.53 -11.30 -3.80
CA ASN A 225 -6.84 -12.40 -2.88
C ASN A 225 -7.72 -11.92 -1.72
N SER A 226 -8.56 -12.82 -1.20
CA SER A 226 -9.36 -12.62 0.00
C SER A 226 -9.46 -13.91 0.81
N HIS A 227 -9.29 -13.81 2.12
CA HIS A 227 -9.42 -14.95 3.01
C HIS A 227 -9.85 -14.55 4.41
N THR A 228 -10.59 -15.42 5.09
CA THR A 228 -10.88 -15.28 6.52
C THR A 228 -9.96 -16.18 7.33
N LYS A 229 -9.62 -15.71 8.53
CA LYS A 229 -8.95 -16.51 9.56
C LYS A 229 -9.84 -16.49 10.80
N LEU A 230 -10.20 -17.67 11.30
CA LEU A 230 -10.95 -17.85 12.53
C LEU A 230 -10.15 -18.73 13.48
N MET A 231 -9.88 -18.21 14.69
CA MET A 231 -9.24 -18.95 15.76
C MET A 231 -10.19 -19.06 16.94
N TYR A 232 -10.43 -20.28 17.38
CA TYR A 232 -11.32 -20.59 18.49
C TYR A 232 -10.70 -21.65 19.40
N GLU A 233 -11.10 -21.62 20.66
CA GLU A 233 -10.64 -22.54 21.70
C GLU A 233 -11.79 -23.46 22.11
N ASN A 234 -11.51 -24.76 22.15
CA ASN A 234 -12.41 -25.79 22.68
C ASN A 234 -11.63 -26.68 23.65
N ASN A 235 -12.07 -26.79 24.90
CA ASN A 235 -11.43 -27.62 25.92
C ASN A 235 -9.91 -27.37 26.07
N ASN A 236 -9.48 -26.10 26.09
CA ASN A 236 -8.07 -25.67 26.13
C ASN A 236 -7.21 -26.08 24.91
N VAL A 237 -7.84 -26.55 23.83
CA VAL A 237 -7.18 -26.83 22.55
C VAL A 237 -7.54 -25.71 21.57
N LYS A 238 -6.51 -24.97 21.12
CA LYS A 238 -6.65 -23.92 20.11
C LYS A 238 -6.78 -24.56 18.73
N GLN A 239 -7.82 -24.19 17.99
CA GLN A 239 -8.03 -24.58 16.60
C GLN A 239 -7.97 -23.35 15.69
N LYS A 240 -7.42 -23.52 14.48
CA LYS A 240 -7.23 -22.47 13.49
C LYS A 240 -7.84 -22.91 12.17
N GLY A 241 -8.85 -22.18 11.71
CA GLY A 241 -9.40 -22.30 10.36
C GLY A 241 -8.94 -21.13 9.49
N LYS A 242 -8.47 -21.42 8.27
CA LYS A 242 -8.32 -20.41 7.21
C LYS A 242 -9.22 -20.82 6.04
N GLU A 243 -10.06 -19.90 5.57
CA GLU A 243 -10.97 -20.16 4.46
C GLU A 243 -10.80 -19.08 3.39
N TYR A 244 -10.37 -19.51 2.20
CA TYR A 244 -10.28 -18.67 1.02
C TYR A 244 -11.64 -18.66 0.33
N SER A 245 -12.20 -17.48 0.15
CA SER A 245 -13.44 -17.27 -0.56
C SER A 245 -13.48 -15.82 -1.04
N ASP A 246 -14.27 -15.56 -2.06
CA ASP A 246 -14.42 -14.22 -2.63
C ASP A 246 -15.31 -13.33 -1.75
N TYR A 247 -16.14 -13.90 -0.85
CA TYR A 247 -17.04 -13.20 0.08
C TYR A 247 -17.86 -12.07 -0.56
N ASN A 248 -18.19 -12.17 -1.86
CA ASN A 248 -18.76 -11.09 -2.67
C ASN A 248 -18.00 -9.77 -2.58
N ILE A 249 -16.69 -9.81 -2.32
CA ILE A 249 -15.85 -8.62 -2.29
C ILE A 249 -15.73 -8.09 -3.72
N ASN A 250 -15.81 -6.78 -3.86
CA ASN A 250 -15.70 -6.13 -5.15
C ASN A 250 -14.31 -6.35 -5.77
N SER A 251 -14.28 -7.02 -6.92
CA SER A 251 -13.01 -7.33 -7.59
C SER A 251 -12.29 -6.08 -8.08
N TYR A 252 -13.00 -4.96 -8.26
CA TYR A 252 -12.40 -3.68 -8.59
C TYR A 252 -12.81 -2.63 -7.57
N ARG A 253 -11.96 -1.62 -7.39
CA ARG A 253 -12.27 -0.47 -6.55
C ARG A 253 -11.68 0.80 -7.12
N TYR A 254 -12.33 1.91 -6.85
CA TYR A 254 -11.85 3.22 -7.24
C TYR A 254 -12.18 4.26 -6.17
N GLY A 255 -11.32 5.26 -6.04
CA GLY A 255 -11.42 6.20 -4.93
C GLY A 255 -10.59 7.44 -5.12
N PHE A 256 -10.64 8.28 -4.10
CA PHE A 256 -9.82 9.48 -3.97
C PHE A 256 -8.69 9.21 -2.99
N VAL A 257 -7.51 9.76 -3.28
CA VAL A 257 -6.33 9.67 -2.44
C VAL A 257 -5.71 11.04 -2.24
N GLY A 258 -5.38 11.34 -0.98
CA GLY A 258 -4.68 12.55 -0.56
C GLY A 258 -3.41 12.18 0.21
N ARG A 259 -2.33 12.92 -0.04
CA ARG A 259 -1.02 12.70 0.59
C ARG A 259 -0.41 14.02 1.02
N ILE A 260 0.16 14.03 2.21
CA ILE A 260 1.02 15.11 2.69
C ILE A 260 2.29 14.48 3.24
N GLY A 261 3.45 15.03 2.89
CA GLY A 261 4.70 14.51 3.39
C GLY A 261 5.80 15.54 3.51
N TYR A 262 6.84 15.14 4.25
CA TYR A 262 8.04 15.91 4.47
C TYR A 262 9.25 14.97 4.45
N GLY A 263 10.12 15.18 3.46
CA GLY A 263 11.28 14.31 3.25
C GLY A 263 10.84 12.87 2.98
N LEU A 264 11.23 11.94 3.86
CA LEU A 264 10.90 10.52 3.73
C LEU A 264 9.52 10.17 4.32
N LEU A 265 8.98 10.98 5.23
CA LEU A 265 7.76 10.65 5.97
C LEU A 265 6.52 11.22 5.29
N ASN A 266 5.41 10.50 5.38
CA ASN A 266 4.15 10.93 4.81
C ASN A 266 2.93 10.40 5.54
N VAL A 267 1.83 11.12 5.37
CA VAL A 267 0.49 10.71 5.75
C VAL A 267 -0.31 10.58 4.46
N THR A 268 -1.00 9.46 4.30
CA THR A 268 -1.86 9.16 3.16
C THR A 268 -3.26 8.87 3.66
N GLY A 269 -4.27 9.52 3.08
CA GLY A 269 -5.68 9.19 3.28
C GLY A 269 -6.29 8.71 1.98
N THR A 270 -7.06 7.63 2.04
CA THR A 270 -7.73 7.04 0.88
C THR A 270 -9.20 6.78 1.21
N TYR A 271 -10.08 7.11 0.27
CA TYR A 271 -11.52 6.83 0.35
C TYR A 271 -11.98 6.17 -0.96
N TYR A 272 -12.54 4.96 -0.87
CA TYR A 272 -13.07 4.22 -2.01
C TYR A 272 -14.57 4.51 -2.16
N ASN A 273 -14.97 4.94 -3.35
CA ASN A 273 -16.32 5.43 -3.65
C ASN A 273 -17.25 4.35 -4.20
N ASN A 274 -16.79 3.11 -4.26
CA ASN A 274 -17.61 1.95 -4.59
C ASN A 274 -17.83 1.08 -3.35
N SER A 275 -18.98 0.43 -3.30
CA SER A 275 -19.27 -0.55 -2.26
C SER A 275 -18.20 -1.65 -2.25
N PHE A 276 -17.77 -2.00 -1.05
CA PHE A 276 -16.81 -3.05 -0.76
C PHE A 276 -17.36 -4.43 -1.11
N PHE A 277 -18.67 -4.63 -0.98
CA PHE A 277 -19.37 -5.84 -1.38
C PHE A 277 -20.20 -5.63 -2.66
N THR A 278 -20.37 -6.70 -3.43
CA THR A 278 -21.09 -6.73 -4.71
C THR A 278 -22.45 -7.42 -4.62
N GLY A 279 -22.74 -8.17 -3.53
CA GLY A 279 -24.02 -8.84 -3.38
C GLY A 279 -25.16 -7.85 -3.15
N GLN A 280 -26.31 -8.12 -3.77
CA GLN A 280 -27.48 -7.24 -3.72
C GLN A 280 -28.07 -7.13 -2.30
N ASP A 281 -27.93 -8.19 -1.50
CA ASP A 281 -28.39 -8.24 -0.11
C ASP A 281 -27.25 -7.99 0.91
N ASP A 282 -26.04 -7.70 0.41
CA ASP A 282 -24.88 -7.45 1.27
C ASP A 282 -24.87 -6.00 1.79
N PRO A 283 -24.22 -5.74 2.94
CA PRO A 283 -24.08 -4.38 3.46
C PRO A 283 -23.37 -3.44 2.47
N GLU A 284 -24.00 -2.30 2.18
CA GLU A 284 -23.37 -1.26 1.37
C GLU A 284 -22.35 -0.48 2.21
N LEU A 285 -21.08 -0.83 2.07
CA LEU A 285 -19.98 -0.29 2.87
C LEU A 285 -18.89 0.32 2.01
N TYR A 286 -18.43 1.51 2.37
CA TYR A 286 -17.38 2.24 1.69
C TYR A 286 -16.09 2.20 2.51
N LEU A 287 -15.01 1.71 1.92
CA LEU A 287 -13.73 1.57 2.60
C LEU A 287 -12.99 2.91 2.65
N PHE A 288 -12.48 3.28 3.81
CA PHE A 288 -11.48 4.35 3.93
C PHE A 288 -10.27 3.90 4.75
N SER A 289 -9.13 4.55 4.53
CA SER A 289 -7.91 4.28 5.28
C SER A 289 -7.07 5.54 5.49
N VAL A 290 -6.33 5.55 6.61
CA VAL A 290 -5.36 6.59 6.95
C VAL A 290 -4.06 5.91 7.35
N CYS A 291 -2.99 6.19 6.60
CA CYS A 291 -1.70 5.53 6.75
C CYS A 291 -0.57 6.53 6.97
N LEU A 292 0.40 6.13 7.80
CA LEU A 292 1.71 6.74 7.92
C LEU A 292 2.70 5.94 7.09
N GLY A 293 3.53 6.62 6.30
CA GLY A 293 4.44 5.97 5.38
C GLY A 293 5.84 6.55 5.33
N VAL A 294 6.74 5.75 4.79
CA VAL A 294 8.14 6.06 4.52
C VAL A 294 8.41 5.88 3.02
N GLN A 295 9.07 6.84 2.42
CA GLN A 295 9.43 6.85 1.00
C GLN A 295 10.87 6.42 0.77
N LEU A 296 11.11 5.84 -0.41
CA LEU A 296 12.40 5.27 -0.82
C LEU A 296 12.99 5.95 -2.07
#